data_AF-A0A4R8XI98-F1
#
_entry.id   AF-A0A4R8XI98-F1
#
_cell.length_a   1.000
_cell.length_b   1.000
_cell.length_c   1.000
_cell.angle_alpha   90.00
_cell.angle_beta   90.00
_cell.angle_gamma   90.00
#
_symmetry.space_group_name_H-M   'P 1'
#
loop_
_entity.id
_entity.type
_entity.pdbx_description
1 polymer ?
#
loop_
_entity_poly.entity_id
_entity_poly.type
_entity_poly.pdbx_seq_one_letter_code
_entity_poly.pdbx_strand_id
1 'polypeptide(L)'
;MQLGVGTRASVTLEPVRYEFANSAGDEWDDNWLVISGDVSAPDTEWQFSVPCLTTFEAKQISAWLRSVADGSIPVSIIGHAGVVPSLEFTEPNLAFSVESYKDESTSVRVHFALETRPVGQSSHDRAQFWVEVAVTAVDLDSAADEWDKALSVFPDR
;
A
#
# COMPACT_ATOMS: atom_id res chain seq x y z
N MET A 1 -0.71 -6.15 -7.52
CA MET A 1 -0.30 -7.00 -6.38
C MET A 1 -1.51 -7.30 -5.52
N GLN A 2 -1.51 -8.44 -4.86
CA GLN A 2 -2.58 -8.82 -3.93
C GLN A 2 -2.03 -9.32 -2.59
N LEU A 3 -2.64 -8.90 -1.49
CA LEU A 3 -2.31 -9.33 -0.14
C LEU A 3 -3.56 -9.92 0.55
N GLY A 4 -3.37 -10.95 1.37
CA GLY A 4 -4.43 -11.53 2.21
C GLY A 4 -5.50 -12.35 1.48
N VAL A 5 -5.20 -12.85 0.28
CA VAL A 5 -6.15 -13.64 -0.54
C VAL A 5 -6.63 -14.88 0.21
N GLY A 6 -7.94 -15.10 0.23
CA GLY A 6 -8.54 -16.25 0.93
C GLY A 6 -8.47 -16.15 2.46
N THR A 7 -8.07 -14.99 3.00
CA THR A 7 -8.09 -14.71 4.44
C THR A 7 -9.30 -13.84 4.81
N ARG A 8 -9.31 -13.33 6.05
CA ARG A 8 -10.39 -12.48 6.57
C ARG A 8 -10.43 -11.09 5.94
N ALA A 9 -9.30 -10.61 5.39
CA ALA A 9 -9.21 -9.33 4.72
C ALA A 9 -8.20 -9.40 3.58
N SER A 10 -8.46 -8.69 2.49
CA SER A 10 -7.58 -8.63 1.33
C SER A 10 -7.46 -7.22 0.78
N VAL A 11 -6.29 -6.93 0.23
CA VAL A 11 -6.00 -5.66 -0.44
C VAL A 11 -5.36 -5.97 -1.79
N THR A 12 -5.95 -5.41 -2.85
CA THR A 12 -5.35 -5.40 -4.18
C THR A 12 -4.95 -3.99 -4.53
N LEU A 13 -3.73 -3.78 -5.00
CA LEU A 13 -3.24 -2.49 -5.49
C LEU A 13 -2.61 -2.64 -6.88
N GLU A 14 -2.84 -1.67 -7.75
CA GLU A 14 -2.30 -1.64 -9.12
C GLU A 14 -2.03 -0.20 -9.58
N PRO A 15 -0.84 0.11 -10.16
CA PRO A 15 -0.65 1.33 -10.92
C PRO A 15 -1.41 1.22 -12.25
N VAL A 16 -2.29 2.17 -12.54
CA VAL A 16 -3.18 2.08 -13.72
C VAL A 16 -2.82 3.05 -14.84
N ARG A 17 -2.24 4.20 -14.50
CA ARG A 17 -1.76 5.23 -15.44
C ARG A 17 -0.91 6.26 -14.71
N TYR A 18 -0.20 7.09 -15.46
CA TYR A 18 0.28 8.36 -14.94
C TYR A 18 -0.88 9.32 -14.69
N GLU A 19 -0.72 10.21 -13.72
CA GLU A 19 -1.68 11.29 -13.45
C GLU A 19 -1.88 12.15 -14.70
N PHE A 20 -0.76 12.61 -15.26
CA PHE A 20 -0.71 13.39 -16.49
C PHE A 20 -0.37 12.50 -17.69
N ALA A 21 -1.20 12.59 -18.73
CA ALA A 21 -1.05 11.75 -19.92
C ALA A 21 0.24 12.07 -20.71
N ASN A 22 0.61 13.36 -20.76
CA ASN A 22 1.80 13.84 -21.46
C ASN A 22 2.81 14.37 -20.45
N SER A 23 4.10 14.10 -20.69
CA SER A 23 5.17 14.70 -19.91
C SER A 23 5.38 16.17 -20.28
N ALA A 24 5.59 17.01 -19.27
CA ALA A 24 5.91 18.43 -19.40
C ALA A 24 7.41 18.72 -19.23
N GLY A 25 8.22 17.70 -18.91
CA GLY A 25 9.63 17.82 -18.58
C GLY A 25 9.88 18.20 -17.11
N ASP A 26 8.89 17.97 -16.25
CA ASP A 26 9.01 18.16 -14.80
C ASP A 26 9.06 16.78 -14.14
N GLU A 27 10.21 16.42 -13.59
CA GLU A 27 10.47 15.10 -13.01
C GLU A 27 9.47 14.72 -11.90
N TRP A 28 8.94 15.69 -11.16
CA TRP A 28 7.98 15.40 -10.10
C TRP A 28 6.59 15.20 -10.67
N ASP A 29 6.09 16.16 -11.45
CA ASP A 29 4.74 16.09 -12.03
C ASP A 29 4.61 14.90 -12.99
N ASP A 30 5.62 14.64 -13.82
CA ASP A 30 5.55 13.63 -14.88
C ASP A 30 5.51 12.19 -14.35
N ASN A 31 5.94 11.98 -13.10
CA ASN A 31 6.11 10.65 -12.49
C ASN A 31 5.01 10.27 -11.49
N TRP A 32 3.97 11.08 -11.31
CA TRP A 32 2.82 10.67 -10.50
C TRP A 32 2.02 9.56 -11.17
N LEU A 33 1.70 8.54 -10.38
CA LEU A 33 0.90 7.38 -10.76
C LEU A 33 -0.45 7.42 -10.05
N VAL A 34 -1.48 7.17 -10.84
CA VAL A 34 -2.80 6.80 -10.33
C VAL A 34 -2.74 5.34 -9.92
N ILE A 35 -3.03 5.10 -8.64
CA ILE A 35 -3.12 3.78 -8.06
C ILE A 35 -4.59 3.43 -7.87
N SER A 36 -4.99 2.28 -8.39
CA SER A 36 -6.29 1.68 -8.07
C SER A 36 -6.13 0.71 -6.92
N GLY A 37 -7.11 0.72 -6.02
CA GLY A 37 -7.21 -0.24 -4.94
C GLY A 37 -8.59 -0.86 -4.84
N ASP A 38 -8.60 -2.15 -4.52
CA ASP A 38 -9.78 -2.92 -4.13
C ASP A 38 -9.50 -3.52 -2.75
N VAL A 39 -10.34 -3.17 -1.78
CA VAL A 39 -10.14 -3.54 -0.39
C VAL A 39 -11.36 -4.21 0.16
N SER A 40 -11.18 -5.40 0.71
CA SER A 40 -12.21 -6.20 1.37
C SER A 40 -11.79 -6.49 2.81
N ALA A 41 -12.62 -6.11 3.76
CA ALA A 41 -12.44 -6.36 5.19
C ALA A 41 -13.82 -6.73 5.81
N PRO A 42 -13.86 -7.31 7.02
CA PRO A 42 -15.09 -7.86 7.59
C PRO A 42 -16.31 -6.93 7.62
N ASP A 43 -16.07 -5.65 7.85
CA ASP A 43 -17.12 -4.65 8.08
C ASP A 43 -17.19 -3.60 6.96
N THR A 44 -16.30 -3.68 5.97
CA THR A 44 -16.25 -2.69 4.89
C THR A 44 -15.54 -3.23 3.65
N GLU A 45 -16.05 -2.84 2.50
CA GLU A 45 -15.46 -3.09 1.19
C GLU A 45 -15.54 -1.80 0.40
N TRP A 46 -14.46 -1.41 -0.27
CA TRP A 46 -14.45 -0.23 -1.11
C TRP A 46 -13.37 -0.30 -2.18
N GLN A 47 -13.51 0.57 -3.16
CA GLN A 47 -12.54 0.76 -4.23
C GLN A 47 -12.14 2.23 -4.29
N PHE A 48 -10.92 2.47 -4.78
CA PHE A 48 -10.44 3.82 -5.09
C PHE A 48 -9.56 3.80 -6.34
N SER A 49 -9.36 4.98 -6.91
CA SER A 49 -8.44 5.21 -8.02
C SER A 49 -7.99 6.67 -7.99
N VAL A 50 -6.81 6.93 -7.42
CA VAL A 50 -6.32 8.29 -7.14
C VAL A 50 -4.83 8.41 -7.48
N PRO A 51 -4.34 9.57 -7.94
CA PRO A 51 -2.90 9.84 -7.95
C PRO A 51 -2.41 9.84 -6.51
N CYS A 52 -1.44 8.99 -6.16
CA CYS A 52 -0.95 8.94 -4.77
C CYS A 52 0.44 8.36 -4.58
N LEU A 53 1.12 7.93 -5.65
CA LEU A 53 2.51 7.49 -5.59
C LEU A 53 3.23 8.01 -6.81
N THR A 54 4.49 8.37 -6.64
CA THR A 54 5.40 8.54 -7.78
C THR A 54 5.96 7.18 -8.25
N THR A 55 6.51 7.11 -9.46
CA THR A 55 7.15 5.88 -9.98
C THR A 55 8.29 5.38 -9.08
N PHE A 56 9.05 6.28 -8.46
CA PHE A 56 10.16 5.92 -7.56
C PHE A 56 9.68 5.54 -6.16
N GLU A 57 8.63 6.15 -5.63
CA GLU A 57 7.98 5.69 -4.39
C GLU A 57 7.32 4.32 -4.58
N ALA A 58 6.68 4.09 -5.72
CA ALA A 58 6.08 2.80 -6.05
C ALA A 58 7.12 1.67 -6.01
N LYS A 59 8.36 1.89 -6.46
CA LYS A 59 9.45 0.88 -6.37
C LYS A 59 9.81 0.50 -4.94
N GLN A 60 9.55 1.38 -3.97
CA GLN A 60 9.85 1.10 -2.56
C GLN A 60 8.90 0.04 -1.98
N ILE A 61 7.70 -0.12 -2.54
CA ILE A 61 6.71 -1.11 -2.05
C ILE A 61 7.25 -2.53 -2.24
N SER A 62 7.75 -2.90 -3.42
CA SER A 62 8.25 -4.26 -3.64
C SER A 62 9.52 -4.56 -2.84
N ALA A 63 10.39 -3.57 -2.67
CA ALA A 63 11.54 -3.69 -1.77
C ALA A 63 11.09 -3.91 -0.32
N TRP A 64 10.12 -3.14 0.15
CA TRP A 64 9.57 -3.27 1.50
C TRP A 64 8.90 -4.63 1.71
N LEU A 65 8.08 -5.11 0.77
CA LEU A 65 7.43 -6.43 0.85
C LEU A 65 8.46 -7.56 1.02
N ARG A 66 9.55 -7.53 0.25
CA ARG A 66 10.66 -8.50 0.37
C ARG A 66 11.38 -8.38 1.73
N SER A 67 11.58 -7.17 2.23
CA SER A 67 12.12 -6.93 3.58
C SER A 67 11.16 -7.33 4.72
N VAL A 68 9.86 -7.41 4.46
CA VAL A 68 8.94 -8.02 5.43
C VAL A 68 9.03 -9.54 5.34
N ALA A 69 9.15 -10.10 4.13
CA ALA A 69 9.28 -11.54 3.92
C ALA A 69 10.53 -12.13 4.61
N ASP A 70 11.64 -11.38 4.61
CA ASP A 70 12.89 -11.77 5.29
C ASP A 70 12.92 -11.46 6.81
N GLY A 71 11.90 -10.77 7.33
CA GLY A 71 11.80 -10.38 8.74
C GLY A 71 12.69 -9.21 9.16
N SER A 72 13.24 -8.44 8.22
CA SER A 72 14.13 -7.30 8.51
C SER A 72 13.41 -6.02 8.89
N ILE A 73 12.11 -5.89 8.58
CA ILE A 73 11.29 -4.75 9.00
C ILE A 73 10.83 -4.93 10.45
N PRO A 74 11.16 -4.02 11.39
CA PRO A 74 10.66 -4.10 12.76
C PRO A 74 9.14 -4.02 12.84
N VAL A 75 8.56 -4.67 13.84
CA VAL A 75 7.15 -4.47 14.20
C VAL A 75 6.91 -3.01 14.59
N SER A 76 5.90 -2.39 13.99
CA SER A 76 5.59 -0.97 14.23
C SER A 76 5.01 -0.73 15.61
N ILE A 77 5.55 0.30 16.27
CA ILE A 77 5.16 0.71 17.61
C ILE A 77 3.86 1.52 17.55
N ILE A 78 2.95 1.25 18.48
CA ILE A 78 1.75 2.07 18.71
C ILE A 78 2.10 3.15 19.73
N GLY A 79 2.23 4.39 19.26
CA GLY A 79 2.46 5.57 20.09
C GLY A 79 1.17 6.32 20.41
N HIS A 80 1.29 7.43 21.14
CA HIS A 80 0.15 8.30 21.49
C HIS A 80 -0.57 8.90 20.27
N ALA A 81 0.10 9.00 19.12
CA ALA A 81 -0.45 9.51 17.87
C ALA A 81 -0.96 8.39 16.93
N GLY A 82 -0.89 7.13 17.36
CA GLY A 82 -1.23 5.94 16.57
C GLY A 82 -0.03 5.08 16.18
N VAL A 83 -0.22 4.18 15.23
CA VAL A 83 0.80 3.35 14.59
C VAL A 83 1.74 4.23 13.77
N VAL A 84 3.06 4.03 13.89
CA VAL A 84 4.03 4.65 12.99
C VAL A 84 4.28 3.70 11.80
N PRO A 85 3.96 4.09 10.56
CA PRO A 85 4.25 3.27 9.38
C PRO A 85 5.75 3.02 9.23
N SER A 86 6.12 1.84 8.73
CA SER A 86 7.51 1.53 8.35
C SER A 86 7.79 1.85 6.88
N LEU A 87 6.76 2.15 6.10
CA LEU A 87 6.83 2.74 4.76
C LEU A 87 5.74 3.79 4.61
N GLU A 88 6.12 5.01 4.26
CA GLU A 88 5.24 6.17 4.05
C GLU A 88 5.66 6.94 2.78
N PHE A 89 4.76 7.74 2.23
CA PHE A 89 4.96 8.44 0.96
C PHE A 89 4.64 9.93 1.07
N THR A 90 5.03 10.68 0.04
CA THR A 90 4.82 12.13 -0.06
C THR A 90 3.34 12.48 0.05
N GLU A 91 2.50 11.77 -0.70
CA GLU A 91 1.05 11.81 -0.47
C GLU A 91 0.67 10.78 0.59
N PRO A 92 0.08 11.21 1.72
CA PRO A 92 -0.24 10.32 2.83
C PRO A 92 -1.55 9.56 2.58
N ASN A 93 -1.78 9.15 1.33
CA ASN A 93 -2.92 8.37 0.90
C ASN A 93 -2.71 6.90 1.29
N LEU A 94 -1.51 6.35 1.08
CA LEU A 94 -1.15 4.98 1.45
C LEU A 94 0.02 4.97 2.43
N ALA A 95 0.09 3.93 3.26
CA ALA A 95 1.30 3.59 4.03
C ALA A 95 1.28 2.10 4.41
N PHE A 96 2.42 1.55 4.82
CA PHE A 96 2.54 0.15 5.23
C PHE A 96 3.25 0.01 6.56
N SER A 97 2.86 -1.01 7.33
CA SER A 97 3.54 -1.34 8.59
C SER A 97 3.41 -2.81 8.92
N VAL A 98 4.31 -3.33 9.76
CA VAL A 98 4.20 -4.69 10.29
C VAL A 98 3.54 -4.66 11.66
N GLU A 99 2.51 -5.49 11.88
CA GLU A 99 1.85 -5.65 13.17
C GLU A 99 2.46 -6.78 13.99
N SER A 100 2.76 -7.92 13.37
CA SER A 100 3.41 -9.03 14.05
C SER A 100 4.03 -10.02 13.07
N TYR A 101 5.05 -10.74 13.54
CA TYR A 101 5.56 -11.96 12.92
C TYR A 101 5.13 -13.15 13.77
N LYS A 102 4.62 -14.20 13.12
CA LYS A 102 4.30 -15.50 13.72
C LYS A 102 4.93 -16.59 12.87
N ASP A 103 5.07 -17.79 13.43
CA ASP A 103 5.84 -18.89 12.83
C ASP A 103 5.48 -19.20 11.36
N GLU A 104 4.19 -19.09 10.99
CA GLU A 104 3.71 -19.38 9.63
C GLU A 104 3.04 -18.18 8.93
N SER A 105 2.96 -17.02 9.58
CA SER A 105 2.25 -15.86 9.02
C SER A 105 2.74 -14.54 9.59
N THR A 106 2.84 -13.53 8.75
CA THR A 106 3.05 -12.14 9.11
C THR A 106 1.73 -11.38 9.01
N SER A 107 1.48 -10.50 9.97
CA SER A 107 0.36 -9.57 9.95
C SER A 107 0.87 -8.21 9.46
N VAL A 108 0.42 -7.81 8.27
CA VAL A 108 0.77 -6.52 7.65
C VAL A 108 -0.44 -5.59 7.74
N ARG A 109 -0.19 -4.31 8.02
CA ARG A 109 -1.20 -3.25 7.90
C ARG A 109 -0.97 -2.51 6.59
N VAL A 110 -2.04 -2.36 5.82
CA VAL A 110 -2.12 -1.36 4.74
C VAL A 110 -2.96 -0.21 5.28
N HIS A 111 -2.36 0.97 5.35
CA HIS A 111 -2.97 2.19 5.85
C HIS A 111 -3.58 2.96 4.68
N PHE A 112 -4.77 3.50 4.90
CA PHE A 112 -5.51 4.32 3.95
C PHE A 112 -5.90 5.64 4.62
N ALA A 113 -5.60 6.73 3.95
CA ALA A 113 -5.95 8.08 4.37
C ALA A 113 -6.46 8.90 3.18
N LEU A 114 -7.05 10.05 3.50
CA LEU A 114 -7.62 10.98 2.52
C LEU A 114 -8.54 10.29 1.50
N GLU A 115 -8.24 10.40 0.20
CA GLU A 115 -9.07 9.93 -0.90
C GLU A 115 -9.08 8.40 -1.06
N THR A 116 -8.20 7.68 -0.37
CA THR A 116 -8.18 6.20 -0.39
C THR A 116 -9.01 5.55 0.73
N ARG A 117 -9.62 6.34 1.62
CA ARG A 117 -10.48 5.84 2.71
C ARG A 117 -11.82 5.28 2.20
N PRO A 118 -12.45 4.35 2.93
CA PRO A 118 -13.81 3.91 2.63
C PRO A 118 -14.79 5.09 2.63
N VAL A 119 -15.64 5.14 1.60
CA VAL A 119 -16.66 6.18 1.44
C VAL A 119 -17.69 6.07 2.56
N GLY A 120 -18.06 7.20 3.17
CA GLY A 120 -19.15 7.27 4.15
C GLY A 120 -18.75 7.02 5.61
N GLN A 121 -17.48 6.73 5.92
CA GLN A 121 -16.98 6.85 7.29
C GLN A 121 -16.77 8.32 7.65
N SER A 122 -17.37 8.76 8.76
CA SER A 122 -17.31 10.17 9.18
C SER A 122 -15.88 10.59 9.50
N SER A 123 -15.49 11.76 9.00
CA SER A 123 -14.17 12.38 9.13
C SER A 123 -13.85 12.87 10.55
N HIS A 124 -14.63 12.49 11.56
CA HIS A 124 -14.45 12.97 12.93
C HIS A 124 -13.17 12.45 13.57
N ASP A 125 -12.65 11.33 13.04
CA ASP A 125 -11.32 10.90 13.36
C ASP A 125 -10.40 11.11 12.16
N ARG A 126 -9.44 12.02 12.36
CA ARG A 126 -8.10 11.96 11.78
C ARG A 126 -7.35 10.65 12.16
N ALA A 127 -8.07 9.62 12.61
CA ALA A 127 -7.53 8.31 12.93
C ALA A 127 -7.06 7.68 11.63
N GLN A 128 -5.81 7.26 11.71
CA GLN A 128 -5.23 6.24 10.87
C GLN A 128 -6.25 5.12 10.66
N PHE A 129 -6.65 4.90 9.42
CA PHE A 129 -7.48 3.78 9.04
C PHE A 129 -6.58 2.75 8.36
N TRP A 130 -6.60 1.51 8.82
CA TRP A 130 -5.80 0.45 8.23
C TRP A 130 -6.55 -0.87 8.19
N VAL A 131 -6.16 -1.72 7.26
CA VAL A 131 -6.60 -3.11 7.18
C VAL A 131 -5.42 -4.01 7.53
N GLU A 132 -5.64 -4.92 8.48
CA GLU A 132 -4.69 -5.97 8.83
C GLU A 132 -4.93 -7.18 7.91
N VAL A 133 -3.92 -7.52 7.11
CA VAL A 133 -3.91 -8.67 6.22
C VAL A 133 -2.92 -9.71 6.73
N ALA A 134 -3.36 -10.96 6.79
CA ALA A 134 -2.50 -12.09 7.10
C ALA A 134 -1.83 -12.57 5.81
N VAL A 135 -0.51 -12.69 5.81
CA VAL A 135 0.29 -13.06 4.65
C VAL A 135 1.44 -13.99 5.06
N THR A 136 1.83 -14.90 4.18
CA THR A 136 3.07 -15.67 4.34
C THR A 136 4.24 -14.94 3.67
N ALA A 137 5.48 -15.39 3.92
CA ALA A 137 6.64 -14.89 3.18
C ALA A 137 6.51 -15.12 1.66
N VAL A 138 5.95 -16.27 1.26
CA VAL A 138 5.70 -16.59 -0.16
C VAL A 138 4.67 -15.65 -0.79
N ASP A 139 3.62 -15.28 -0.05
CA ASP A 139 2.63 -14.31 -0.52
C ASP A 139 3.25 -12.92 -0.70
N LEU A 140 4.13 -12.51 0.22
CA LEU A 140 4.84 -11.23 0.15
C LEU A 140 5.78 -11.15 -1.06
N ASP A 141 6.57 -12.20 -1.30
CA ASP A 141 7.45 -12.28 -2.48
C ASP A 141 6.64 -12.28 -3.78
N SER A 142 5.54 -13.04 -3.82
CA SER A 142 4.64 -13.07 -4.98
C SER A 142 3.99 -11.72 -5.24
N ALA A 143 3.52 -11.03 -4.20
CA ALA A 143 2.96 -9.70 -4.30
C ALA A 143 4.00 -8.67 -4.77
N ALA A 144 5.25 -8.78 -4.33
CA ALA A 144 6.35 -7.94 -4.78
C ALA A 144 6.64 -8.14 -6.28
N ASP A 145 6.67 -9.39 -6.75
CA ASP A 145 6.87 -9.72 -8.16
C ASP A 145 5.71 -9.25 -9.04
N GLU A 146 4.47 -9.40 -8.58
CA GLU A 146 3.28 -8.86 -9.25
C GLU A 146 3.31 -7.33 -9.34
N TRP A 147 3.74 -6.67 -8.27
CA TRP A 147 3.88 -5.23 -8.22
C TRP A 147 4.93 -4.74 -9.22
N ASP A 148 6.14 -5.33 -9.19
CA ASP A 148 7.22 -4.98 -10.12
C ASP A 148 6.81 -5.20 -11.57
N LYS A 149 6.10 -6.29 -11.85
CA LYS A 149 5.56 -6.57 -13.18
C LYS A 149 4.56 -5.50 -13.63
N ALA A 150 3.60 -5.12 -12.78
CA ALA A 150 2.64 -4.08 -13.10
C ALA A 150 3.34 -2.71 -13.29
N LEU A 151 4.30 -2.40 -12.43
CA LEU A 151 5.05 -1.16 -12.46
C LEU A 151 5.99 -1.04 -13.67
N SER A 152 6.45 -2.16 -14.25
CA SER A 152 7.34 -2.16 -15.42
C SER A 152 6.76 -1.45 -16.67
N VAL A 153 5.44 -1.27 -16.72
CA VAL A 153 4.72 -0.54 -17.78
C VAL A 153 4.85 0.98 -17.60
N PHE A 154 5.27 1.44 -16.42
CA PHE A 154 5.36 2.85 -16.03
C PHE A 154 6.81 3.24 -15.67
N PRO A 155 7.72 3.39 -16.65
CA PRO A 155 9.08 3.86 -16.40
C PRO A 155 9.12 5.30 -15.87
N ASP A 156 10.25 5.70 -15.30
CA ASP A 156 10.45 7.11 -14.95
C ASP A 156 10.44 7.97 -16.24
N ARG A 157 9.81 9.15 -16.16
CA ARG A 157 9.62 10.13 -17.24
C ARG A 157 10.47 11.38 -17.04
#